data_AF-A0ABC8LPC2-F1
#
_entry.id   AF-A0ABC8LPC2-F1
#
_cell.length_a   1.000
_cell.length_b   1.000
_cell.length_c   1.000
_cell.angle_alpha   90.00
_cell.angle_beta   90.00
_cell.angle_gamma   90.00
#
_symmetry.space_group_name_H-M   'P 1'
#
loop_
_entity.id
_entity.type
_entity.pdbx_description
1 polymer ?
#
loop_
_entity_poly.entity_id
_entity_poly.type
_entity_poly.pdbx_seq_one_letter_code
_entity_poly.pdbx_strand_id
1 'polypeptide(L)'
;MATAISSFSPITQFRSSSSSSPLSLKPTQFLRYGKKQHLHHQIFITISAVSRDDATTTPELEEDDAAAAAEKGRREEEKFAVLNTGIYECRSCGYKYDESSGDPSYPIPPGFPFDKLPEDWRCPTCGAAQSFFESKMVEIAGFAQNQQYGLGGNTLTSGQKTALIFGSLFLFFLLFLSGYFIQ
;
A
#
# COMPACT_ATOMS: atom_id res chain seq x y z
N MET A 1 34.12 20.77 -76.29
CA MET A 1 34.89 20.18 -75.18
C MET A 1 33.90 19.57 -74.21
N ALA A 2 33.72 18.24 -74.25
CA ALA A 2 33.14 17.42 -73.17
C ALA A 2 34.11 17.50 -71.96
N THR A 3 33.80 17.31 -70.68
CA THR A 3 32.92 16.50 -69.80
C THR A 3 32.86 17.31 -68.47
N ALA A 4 32.10 17.06 -67.41
CA ALA A 4 31.73 15.84 -66.70
C ALA A 4 30.57 16.14 -65.72
N ILE A 5 29.90 15.05 -65.36
CA ILE A 5 28.65 14.94 -64.63
C ILE A 5 29.02 14.58 -63.18
N SER A 6 28.53 15.32 -62.19
CA SER A 6 28.65 14.96 -60.77
C SER A 6 27.26 14.69 -60.20
N SER A 7 26.94 13.41 -60.16
CA SER A 7 25.79 12.80 -59.50
C SER A 7 25.84 13.01 -57.99
N PHE A 8 24.88 13.76 -57.42
CA PHE A 8 24.55 13.71 -56.01
C PHE A 8 23.21 12.99 -55.84
N SER A 9 23.23 11.86 -55.12
CA SER A 9 22.04 11.11 -54.74
C SER A 9 21.28 11.82 -53.61
N PRO A 10 19.94 11.89 -53.64
CA PRO A 10 19.18 12.44 -52.52
C PRO A 10 19.03 11.41 -51.39
N ILE A 11 19.38 11.86 -50.18
CA ILE A 11 19.15 11.19 -48.90
C ILE A 11 17.64 10.95 -48.72
N THR A 12 17.26 9.68 -48.63
CA THR A 12 15.88 9.25 -48.35
C THR A 12 15.51 9.70 -46.93
N GLN A 13 14.59 10.67 -46.81
CA GLN A 13 13.99 11.01 -45.53
C GLN A 13 13.11 9.85 -45.05
N PHE A 14 13.51 9.22 -43.95
CA PHE A 14 12.67 8.27 -43.21
C PHE A 14 11.54 9.06 -42.54
N ARG A 15 10.34 8.98 -43.13
CA ARG A 15 9.11 9.56 -42.59
C ARG A 15 8.65 8.70 -41.41
N SER A 16 8.91 9.14 -40.19
CA SER A 16 8.33 8.57 -38.97
C SER A 16 6.83 8.87 -38.93
N SER A 17 6.01 7.90 -39.31
CA SER A 17 4.56 7.95 -39.12
C SER A 17 4.22 7.67 -37.65
N SER A 18 4.06 8.72 -36.86
CA SER A 18 3.45 8.65 -35.53
C SER A 18 1.93 8.51 -35.67
N SER A 19 1.41 7.29 -35.63
CA SER A 19 -0.03 7.04 -35.50
C SER A 19 -0.44 7.03 -34.03
N SER A 20 -0.79 8.18 -33.49
CA SER A 20 -1.45 8.30 -32.19
C SER A 20 -2.95 8.11 -32.35
N SER A 21 -3.44 6.88 -32.15
CA SER A 21 -4.87 6.62 -31.98
C SER A 21 -5.29 6.97 -30.54
N PRO A 22 -6.33 7.77 -30.31
CA PRO A 22 -6.80 8.07 -28.97
C PRO A 22 -7.60 6.89 -28.39
N LEU A 23 -7.12 6.33 -27.28
CA LEU A 23 -7.83 5.35 -26.45
C LEU A 23 -9.11 6.00 -25.88
N SER A 24 -10.26 5.56 -26.42
CA SER A 24 -11.60 5.89 -25.93
C SER A 24 -11.83 5.19 -24.58
N LEU A 25 -11.71 5.95 -23.49
CA LEU A 25 -12.04 5.51 -22.14
C LEU A 25 -13.55 5.34 -22.02
N LYS A 26 -14.02 4.09 -21.90
CA LYS A 26 -15.41 3.81 -21.50
C LYS A 26 -15.59 4.05 -20.00
N PRO A 27 -16.72 4.61 -19.57
CA PRO A 27 -16.99 4.89 -18.17
C PRO A 27 -17.20 3.57 -17.40
N THR A 28 -16.36 3.36 -16.38
CA THR A 28 -16.47 2.24 -15.45
C THR A 28 -17.76 2.35 -14.65
N GLN A 29 -18.65 1.37 -14.79
CA GLN A 29 -19.87 1.29 -14.01
C GLN A 29 -19.53 0.96 -12.56
N PHE A 30 -19.97 1.84 -11.65
CA PHE A 30 -19.96 1.60 -10.20
C PHE A 30 -20.87 0.41 -9.88
N LEU A 31 -20.29 -0.74 -9.54
CA LEU A 31 -21.03 -1.84 -8.93
C LEU A 31 -21.37 -1.45 -7.48
N ARG A 32 -22.66 -1.20 -7.23
CA ARG A 32 -23.22 -1.09 -5.87
C ARG A 32 -23.13 -2.45 -5.19
N TYR A 33 -22.31 -2.56 -4.15
CA TYR A 33 -22.23 -3.76 -3.31
C TYR A 33 -23.47 -3.83 -2.40
N GLY A 34 -24.25 -4.93 -2.53
CA GLY A 34 -25.45 -5.19 -1.76
C GLY A 34 -25.14 -5.75 -0.37
N LYS A 35 -25.70 -5.10 0.65
CA LYS A 35 -25.67 -5.52 2.07
C LYS A 35 -26.42 -6.84 2.25
N LYS A 36 -25.72 -7.95 2.52
CA LYS A 36 -26.36 -9.21 2.93
C LYS A 36 -26.77 -9.13 4.40
N GLN A 37 -28.05 -9.40 4.64
CA GLN A 37 -28.66 -9.46 5.97
C GLN A 37 -28.33 -10.81 6.60
N HIS A 38 -27.84 -10.81 7.84
CA HIS A 38 -27.52 -12.02 8.59
C HIS A 38 -28.82 -12.71 9.05
N LEU A 39 -29.04 -13.92 8.53
CA LEU A 39 -30.13 -14.81 8.96
C LEU A 39 -29.61 -15.67 10.13
N HIS A 40 -30.23 -15.55 11.30
CA HIS A 40 -29.91 -16.35 12.49
C HIS A 40 -30.33 -17.80 12.25
N HIS A 41 -29.38 -18.74 12.25
CA HIS A 41 -29.66 -20.17 12.37
C HIS A 41 -29.42 -20.61 13.81
N GLN A 42 -30.50 -20.98 14.47
CA GLN A 42 -30.52 -21.42 15.86
C GLN A 42 -30.28 -22.93 15.87
N ILE A 43 -29.07 -23.33 16.25
CA ILE A 43 -28.71 -24.73 16.45
C ILE A 43 -28.96 -25.05 17.93
N PHE A 44 -30.00 -25.84 18.20
CA PHE A 44 -30.23 -26.49 19.48
C PHE A 44 -29.28 -27.69 19.60
N ILE A 45 -28.37 -27.66 20.59
CA ILE A 45 -27.61 -28.83 21.02
C ILE A 45 -27.98 -29.13 22.47
N THR A 46 -28.66 -30.25 22.70
CA THR A 46 -28.87 -30.82 24.03
C THR A 46 -27.58 -31.47 24.52
N ILE A 47 -27.03 -30.93 25.61
CA ILE A 47 -25.83 -31.46 26.29
C ILE A 47 -26.31 -32.45 27.37
N SER A 48 -25.84 -33.69 27.31
CA SER A 48 -25.81 -34.57 28.50
C SER A 48 -24.43 -34.51 29.14
N ALA A 49 -24.45 -34.41 30.46
CA ALA A 49 -23.41 -33.87 31.32
C ALA A 49 -22.16 -34.74 31.50
N VAL A 50 -21.02 -34.08 31.64
CA VAL A 50 -19.89 -34.53 32.45
C VAL A 50 -19.52 -33.37 33.37
N SER A 51 -19.80 -33.54 34.66
CA SER A 51 -19.54 -32.57 35.73
C SER A 51 -18.26 -32.93 36.51
N ARG A 52 -17.47 -31.90 36.84
CA ARG A 52 -16.70 -31.70 38.08
C ARG A 52 -15.95 -30.36 37.96
N ASP A 53 -16.48 -29.31 38.58
CA ASP A 53 -16.18 -28.83 39.94
C ASP A 53 -14.81 -28.13 40.01
N ASP A 54 -14.80 -26.79 40.04
CA ASP A 54 -14.30 -26.07 41.22
C ASP A 54 -14.79 -24.62 41.23
N ALA A 55 -15.06 -24.13 42.43
CA ALA A 55 -15.86 -22.96 42.71
C ALA A 55 -15.05 -21.66 42.79
N THR A 56 -15.66 -20.62 42.23
CA THR A 56 -15.44 -19.19 42.44
C THR A 56 -15.14 -18.80 43.87
N THR A 57 -14.14 -17.94 44.07
CA THR A 57 -14.20 -16.82 45.02
C THR A 57 -13.39 -15.65 44.46
N THR A 58 -14.09 -14.63 43.97
CA THR A 58 -13.67 -13.22 43.99
C THR A 58 -14.10 -12.67 45.37
N PRO A 59 -13.45 -11.68 46.02
CA PRO A 59 -13.05 -10.42 45.39
C PRO A 59 -11.78 -9.71 45.92
N GLU A 60 -11.44 -8.62 45.23
CA GLU A 60 -10.75 -7.39 45.68
C GLU A 60 -9.29 -7.15 45.24
N LEU A 61 -9.10 -5.99 44.58
CA LEU A 61 -7.88 -5.19 44.32
C LEU A 61 -6.92 -5.77 43.26
N GLU A 62 -7.04 -5.47 41.96
CA GLU A 62 -6.79 -4.17 41.29
C GLU A 62 -5.59 -3.38 41.83
N GLU A 63 -4.48 -3.56 41.11
CA GLU A 63 -3.35 -2.67 40.80
C GLU A 63 -2.19 -3.65 40.52
N ASP A 64 -1.83 -3.95 39.25
CA ASP A 64 -0.49 -3.62 38.75
C ASP A 64 -0.31 -3.90 37.24
N ASP A 65 -1.37 -4.13 36.43
CA ASP A 65 -1.17 -4.57 35.02
C ASP A 65 -1.49 -3.48 33.96
N ALA A 66 -1.82 -2.26 34.40
CA ALA A 66 -2.25 -1.18 33.51
C ALA A 66 -1.10 -0.58 32.67
N ALA A 67 0.15 -0.66 33.14
CA ALA A 67 1.30 -0.07 32.44
C ALA A 67 1.72 -0.88 31.19
N ALA A 68 1.61 -2.20 31.22
CA ALA A 68 1.97 -3.06 30.08
C ALA A 68 0.91 -3.05 28.96
N ALA A 69 -0.37 -2.89 29.32
CA ALA A 69 -1.46 -2.78 28.36
C ALA A 69 -1.46 -1.43 27.61
N ALA A 70 -1.05 -0.35 28.28
CA ALA A 70 -0.94 0.99 27.67
C ALA A 70 0.27 1.15 26.73
N GLU A 71 1.37 0.41 26.97
CA GLU A 71 2.49 0.30 26.03
C GLU A 71 2.11 -0.54 24.79
N LYS A 72 1.35 -1.62 25.01
CA LYS A 72 0.88 -2.51 23.94
C LYS A 72 -0.14 -1.83 23.01
N GLY A 73 -1.05 -1.03 23.56
CA GLY A 73 -2.05 -0.29 22.77
C GLY A 73 -1.46 0.83 21.90
N ARG A 74 -0.40 1.50 22.34
CA ARG A 74 0.21 2.60 21.58
C ARG A 74 0.96 2.14 20.32
N ARG A 75 1.52 0.93 20.34
CA ARG A 75 2.23 0.33 19.19
C ARG A 75 1.27 -0.27 18.16
N GLU A 76 0.06 -0.65 18.56
CA GLU A 76 -0.97 -1.19 17.66
C GLU A 76 -1.63 -0.09 16.80
N GLU A 77 -1.55 1.18 17.22
CA GLU A 77 -2.00 2.35 16.45
C GLU A 77 -0.97 2.83 15.41
N GLU A 78 0.28 2.38 15.47
CA GLU A 78 1.32 2.66 14.46
C GLU A 78 1.36 1.63 13.33
N LYS A 79 0.33 0.79 13.17
CA LYS A 79 0.25 -0.13 12.04
C LYS A 79 -0.07 0.63 10.75
N PHE A 80 0.98 1.14 10.12
CA PHE A 80 0.96 1.71 8.78
C PHE A 80 0.21 0.77 7.84
N ALA A 81 -0.75 1.32 7.09
CA ALA A 81 -1.72 0.55 6.30
C ALA A 81 -1.10 -0.68 5.62
N VAL A 82 -1.58 -1.86 5.99
CA VAL A 82 -1.19 -3.13 5.37
C VAL A 82 -2.04 -3.31 4.13
N LEU A 83 -1.48 -2.91 2.98
CA LEU A 83 -2.14 -3.10 1.69
C LEU A 83 -1.72 -4.46 1.11
N ASN A 84 -2.71 -5.25 0.70
CA ASN A 84 -2.47 -6.42 -0.14
C ASN A 84 -2.06 -5.91 -1.53
N THR A 85 -0.86 -6.27 -2.00
CA THR A 85 -0.33 -5.77 -3.28
C THR A 85 -0.84 -6.56 -4.49
N GLY A 86 -1.73 -7.54 -4.31
CA GLY A 86 -2.15 -8.45 -5.38
C GLY A 86 -1.03 -9.40 -5.82
N ILE A 87 -0.02 -9.60 -4.97
CA ILE A 87 1.12 -10.47 -5.22
C ILE A 87 1.05 -11.65 -4.26
N TYR A 88 1.13 -12.87 -4.81
CA TYR A 88 1.08 -14.12 -4.05
C TYR A 88 2.38 -14.88 -4.23
N GLU A 89 3.02 -15.30 -3.15
CA GLU A 89 4.28 -16.03 -3.18
C GLU A 89 4.07 -17.50 -2.79
N CYS A 90 4.55 -18.41 -3.61
CA CYS A 90 4.53 -19.84 -3.33
C CYS A 90 5.53 -20.17 -2.23
N ARG A 91 5.05 -20.68 -1.08
CA ARG A 91 5.93 -21.11 0.03
C ARG A 91 6.87 -22.26 -0.34
N SER A 92 6.52 -23.07 -1.34
CA SER A 92 7.32 -24.24 -1.69
C SER A 92 8.57 -23.90 -2.51
N CYS A 93 8.53 -22.85 -3.34
CA CYS A 93 9.62 -22.54 -4.28
C CYS A 93 9.93 -21.05 -4.43
N GLY A 94 9.14 -20.15 -3.85
CA GLY A 94 9.33 -18.70 -3.94
C GLY A 94 8.80 -18.05 -5.23
N TYR A 95 8.08 -18.78 -6.08
CA TYR A 95 7.43 -18.20 -7.26
C TYR A 95 6.41 -17.13 -6.86
N LYS A 96 6.44 -15.97 -7.54
CA LYS A 96 5.54 -14.84 -7.29
C LYS A 96 4.53 -14.72 -8.43
N TYR A 97 3.26 -14.90 -8.11
CA TYR A 97 2.16 -14.58 -8.99
C TYR A 97 1.76 -13.11 -8.78
N ASP A 98 1.71 -12.34 -9.86
CA ASP A 98 1.26 -10.95 -9.87
C ASP A 98 -0.07 -10.89 -10.64
N GLU A 99 -1.15 -10.48 -9.95
CA GLU A 99 -2.48 -10.35 -10.55
C GLU A 99 -2.50 -9.41 -11.76
N SER A 100 -1.62 -8.41 -11.80
CA SER A 100 -1.55 -7.46 -12.91
C SER A 100 -0.89 -8.04 -14.17
N SER A 101 0.05 -8.97 -14.02
CA SER A 101 0.69 -9.66 -15.15
C SER A 101 -0.04 -10.94 -15.57
N GLY A 102 -0.76 -11.57 -14.65
CA GLY A 102 -1.29 -12.92 -14.83
C GLY A 102 -0.15 -13.95 -14.91
N ASP A 103 -0.45 -15.11 -15.50
CA ASP A 103 0.52 -16.16 -15.80
C ASP A 103 0.58 -16.32 -17.33
N PRO A 104 1.75 -16.25 -17.98
CA PRO A 104 1.88 -16.54 -19.41
C PRO A 104 2.01 -18.05 -19.71
N SER A 105 2.37 -18.87 -18.72
CA SER A 105 2.57 -20.32 -18.89
C SER A 105 1.25 -21.08 -18.88
N TYR A 106 0.29 -20.59 -18.11
CA TYR A 106 -1.11 -21.02 -18.11
C TYR A 106 -1.92 -19.84 -18.64
N PRO A 107 -2.84 -19.95 -19.60
CA PRO A 107 -3.45 -18.81 -20.32
C PRO A 107 -4.37 -17.95 -19.43
N ILE A 108 -3.79 -17.22 -18.47
CA ILE A 108 -4.47 -16.38 -17.49
C ILE A 108 -4.22 -14.92 -17.88
N PRO A 109 -5.27 -14.16 -18.21
CA PRO A 109 -5.11 -12.79 -18.65
C PRO A 109 -4.57 -11.89 -17.52
N PRO A 110 -3.91 -10.77 -17.86
CA PRO A 110 -3.54 -9.75 -16.88
C PRO A 110 -4.77 -9.16 -16.19
N GLY A 111 -4.64 -8.81 -14.92
CA GLY A 111 -5.73 -8.32 -14.07
C GLY A 111 -6.63 -9.44 -13.51
N PHE A 112 -6.19 -10.70 -13.57
CA PHE A 112 -6.96 -11.83 -13.06
C PHE A 112 -6.64 -12.08 -11.58
N PRO A 113 -7.62 -11.91 -10.67
CA PRO A 113 -7.38 -12.03 -9.24
C PRO A 113 -7.09 -13.49 -8.85
N PHE A 114 -6.23 -13.68 -7.84
CA PHE A 114 -5.83 -15.01 -7.39
C PHE A 114 -7.03 -15.83 -6.90
N ASP A 115 -8.00 -15.20 -6.23
CA ASP A 115 -9.21 -15.87 -5.72
C ASP A 115 -10.13 -16.43 -6.83
N LYS A 116 -9.92 -16.05 -8.10
CA LYS A 116 -10.69 -16.56 -9.24
C LYS A 116 -9.93 -17.62 -10.05
N LEU A 117 -8.73 -17.99 -9.63
CA LEU A 117 -7.93 -19.02 -10.29
C LEU A 117 -8.70 -20.35 -10.36
N PRO A 118 -8.66 -21.05 -11.50
CA PRO A 118 -9.21 -22.41 -11.60
C PRO A 118 -8.60 -23.32 -10.52
N GLU A 119 -9.37 -24.18 -9.85
CA GLU A 119 -8.87 -25.06 -8.78
C GLU A 119 -7.75 -26.03 -9.23
N ASP A 120 -7.67 -26.32 -10.52
CA ASP A 120 -6.64 -27.14 -11.15
C ASP A 120 -5.34 -26.38 -11.43
N TRP A 121 -5.32 -25.05 -11.33
CA TRP A 121 -4.10 -24.27 -11.49
C TRP A 121 -3.07 -24.67 -10.42
N ARG A 122 -1.81 -24.75 -10.85
CA ARG A 122 -0.65 -25.14 -10.05
C ARG A 122 0.48 -24.15 -10.29
N CYS A 123 1.36 -24.02 -9.30
CA CYS A 123 2.55 -23.21 -9.44
C CYS A 123 3.36 -23.65 -10.69
N PRO A 124 3.65 -22.76 -11.65
CA PRO A 124 4.34 -23.13 -12.90
C PRO A 124 5.79 -23.57 -12.66
N THR A 125 6.38 -23.22 -11.51
CA THR A 125 7.75 -23.59 -11.16
C THR A 125 7.85 -24.95 -10.47
N CYS A 126 6.92 -25.29 -9.57
CA CYS A 126 7.05 -26.48 -8.71
C CYS A 126 5.83 -27.42 -8.70
N GLY A 127 4.72 -27.05 -9.34
CA GLY A 127 3.50 -27.86 -9.37
C GLY A 127 2.70 -27.86 -8.06
N ALA A 128 3.06 -27.06 -7.06
CA ALA A 128 2.31 -26.95 -5.81
C ALA A 128 0.90 -26.38 -6.05
N ALA A 129 -0.05 -26.79 -5.21
CA ALA A 129 -1.43 -26.28 -5.23
C ALA A 129 -1.52 -24.82 -4.76
N GLN A 130 -2.64 -24.17 -5.05
CA GLN A 130 -2.92 -22.78 -4.65
C GLN A 130 -2.85 -22.56 -3.13
N SER A 131 -3.14 -23.58 -2.32
CA SER A 131 -3.04 -23.53 -0.86
C SER A 131 -1.63 -23.26 -0.32
N PHE A 132 -0.60 -23.43 -1.15
CA PHE A 132 0.79 -23.12 -0.79
C PHE A 132 1.16 -21.65 -1.01
N PHE A 133 0.27 -20.84 -1.58
CA PHE A 133 0.52 -19.42 -1.81
C PHE A 133 0.14 -18.58 -0.60
N GLU A 134 0.96 -17.59 -0.31
CA GLU A 134 0.70 -16.56 0.70
C GLU A 134 0.66 -15.19 0.05
N SER A 135 -0.31 -14.36 0.45
CA SER A 135 -0.39 -12.98 -0.02
C SER A 135 0.75 -12.16 0.58
N LYS A 136 1.47 -11.43 -0.26
CA LYS A 136 2.41 -10.42 0.19
C LYS A 136 1.64 -9.15 0.50
N MET A 137 1.75 -8.75 1.75
CA MET A 137 1.31 -7.45 2.21
C MET A 137 2.56 -6.60 2.41
N VAL A 138 2.62 -5.43 1.77
CA VAL A 138 3.74 -4.51 1.94
C VAL A 138 3.32 -3.48 2.99
N GLU A 139 4.07 -3.44 4.09
CA GLU A 139 4.00 -2.33 5.04
C GLU A 139 4.70 -1.14 4.42
N ILE A 140 3.93 -0.18 3.91
CA ILE A 140 4.50 1.08 3.44
C ILE A 140 4.79 1.91 4.69
N ALA A 141 6.08 2.05 5.03
CA ALA A 141 6.53 2.99 6.06
C ALA A 141 6.07 4.40 5.68
N GLY A 142 4.94 4.82 6.25
CA GLY A 142 4.13 5.97 5.81
C GLY A 142 4.77 7.35 6.02
N PHE A 143 6.06 7.42 6.34
CA PHE A 143 6.71 8.71 6.58
C PHE A 143 6.92 9.53 5.30
N ALA A 144 7.15 8.90 4.15
CA ALA A 144 7.40 9.62 2.90
C ALA A 144 6.17 10.40 2.39
N GLN A 145 4.96 9.83 2.53
CA GLN A 145 3.72 10.49 2.11
C GLN A 145 3.27 11.59 3.09
N ASN A 146 3.66 11.51 4.37
CA ASN A 146 3.31 12.53 5.37
C ASN A 146 4.28 13.73 5.38
N GLN A 147 5.33 13.73 4.55
CA GLN A 147 6.25 14.87 4.46
C GLN A 147 5.60 16.16 3.94
N GLN A 148 4.47 16.04 3.25
CA GLN A 148 3.74 17.19 2.70
C GLN A 148 2.64 17.72 3.65
N TYR A 149 2.43 17.09 4.81
CA TYR A 149 1.46 17.57 5.78
C TYR A 149 2.03 18.69 6.66
N GLY A 150 1.17 19.60 7.12
CA GLY A 150 1.53 20.74 7.97
C GLY A 150 2.00 21.98 7.19
N LEU A 151 2.71 22.88 7.86
CA LEU A 151 3.14 24.18 7.33
C LEU A 151 4.39 24.10 6.42
N GLY A 152 4.55 23.03 5.64
CA GLY A 152 5.66 22.88 4.68
C GLY A 152 7.07 22.74 5.29
N GLY A 153 7.21 22.74 6.63
CA GLY A 153 8.51 22.60 7.30
C GLY A 153 9.10 21.18 7.27
N ASN A 154 8.33 20.20 6.81
CA ASN A 154 8.71 18.79 6.74
C ASN A 154 9.46 18.42 5.45
N THR A 155 9.39 19.27 4.42
CA THR A 155 10.13 19.12 3.16
C THR A 155 11.45 19.89 3.13
N LEU A 156 11.72 20.71 4.16
CA LEU A 156 12.93 21.52 4.26
C LEU A 156 14.14 20.71 4.73
N THR A 157 15.31 21.03 4.20
CA THR A 157 16.56 20.49 4.75
C THR A 157 16.78 20.98 6.18
N SER A 158 17.51 20.21 6.99
CA SER A 158 17.80 20.55 8.39
C SER A 158 18.41 21.96 8.54
N GLY A 159 19.28 22.35 7.60
CA GLY A 159 19.88 23.70 7.57
C GLY A 159 18.88 24.81 7.27
N GLN A 160 17.99 24.63 6.28
CA GLN A 160 16.96 25.63 5.95
C GLN A 160 15.94 25.82 7.08
N LYS A 161 15.56 24.72 7.75
CA LYS A 161 14.67 24.76 8.92
C LYS A 161 15.31 25.53 10.08
N THR A 162 16.58 25.26 10.34
CA THR A 162 17.38 25.96 11.36
C THR A 162 17.46 27.46 11.05
N ALA A 163 17.74 27.82 9.81
CA ALA A 163 17.81 29.22 9.38
C ALA A 163 16.47 29.95 9.53
N LEU A 164 15.34 29.31 9.20
CA LEU A 164 14.02 29.93 9.38
C LEU A 164 13.65 30.12 10.85
N ILE A 165 13.95 29.14 11.71
CA ILE A 165 13.66 29.23 13.15
C ILE A 165 14.49 30.36 13.78
N PHE A 166 15.81 30.31 13.63
CA PHE A 166 16.67 31.31 14.26
C PHE A 166 16.56 32.69 13.60
N GLY A 167 16.35 32.74 12.28
CA GLY A 167 16.13 33.98 11.56
C GLY A 167 14.85 34.70 12.00
N SER A 168 13.74 33.97 12.14
CA SER A 168 12.47 34.56 12.61
C SER A 168 12.54 35.00 14.08
N LEU A 169 13.18 34.21 14.94
CA LEU A 169 13.40 34.57 16.34
C LEU A 169 14.26 35.83 16.47
N PHE A 170 15.33 35.94 15.69
CA PHE A 170 16.21 37.11 15.70
C PHE A 170 15.51 38.37 15.16
N LEU A 171 14.77 38.24 14.06
CA LEU A 171 13.97 39.33 13.51
C LEU A 171 12.95 39.85 14.55
N PHE A 172 12.24 38.94 15.22
CA PHE A 172 11.29 39.30 16.27
C PHE A 172 11.98 39.99 17.44
N PHE A 173 13.15 39.52 17.86
CA PHE A 173 13.93 40.16 18.91
C PHE A 173 14.36 41.58 18.55
N LEU A 174 14.80 41.81 17.30
CA LEU A 174 15.13 43.16 16.82
C LEU A 174 13.91 44.08 16.77
N LEU A 175 12.76 43.57 16.32
CA LEU A 175 11.51 44.32 16.31
C LEU A 175 11.08 44.67 17.75
N PHE A 176 11.15 43.70 18.66
CA PHE A 176 10.87 43.90 20.08
C PHE A 176 11.76 44.99 20.67
N LEU A 177 13.08 44.91 20.47
CA LEU A 177 14.03 45.94 20.90
C LEU A 177 13.74 47.32 20.28
N SER A 178 13.36 47.39 19.01
CA SER A 178 12.96 48.64 18.35
C SER A 178 11.83 49.35 19.11
N GLY A 179 10.87 48.59 19.65
CA GLY A 179 9.80 49.11 20.49
C GLY A 179 10.26 49.70 21.82
N TYR A 180 11.38 49.23 22.39
CA TYR A 180 11.94 49.80 23.62
C TYR A 180 12.56 51.20 23.42
N PHE A 181 12.97 51.53 22.20
CA PHE A 181 13.55 52.84 21.89
C PHE A 181 12.50 53.93 21.60
N ILE A 182 11.20 53.61 21.71
CA ILE A 182 10.08 54.51 21.40
C ILE A 182 9.42 55.13 22.64
N GLN A 183 9.82 54.71 23.85
CA GLN A 183 9.48 55.35 25.12
C GLN A 183 10.49 56.44 25.47
#